data_AF-A0A4Y9P1K3-F1
#
_entry.id   AF-A0A4Y9P1K3-F1
#
_cell.length_a   1.000
_cell.length_b   1.000
_cell.length_c   1.000
_cell.angle_alpha   90.00
_cell.angle_beta   90.00
_cell.angle_gamma   90.00
#
_symmetry.space_group_name_H-M   'P 1'
#
loop_
_entity.id
_entity.type
_entity.pdbx_description
1 polymer ?
#
loop_
_entity_poly.entity_id
_entity_poly.type
_entity_poly.pdbx_seq_one_letter_code
_entity_poly.pdbx_strand_id
1 'polypeptide(L)'
;MMSRAERKEHPLSMRMPETDIAIIDRAAALRGRSRTDFVRDAAVRAAEDVLMETAPIRMSPAGFKAFMATLSGPAAPVPEMVELFERAAPWESNASSSNVDTGSREEGASKRKIRSGKRR
;
A
#
# COMPACT_ATOMS: atom_id res chain seq x y z
N MET A 1 -8.62 10.12 9.85
CA MET A 1 -8.80 11.00 8.67
C MET A 1 -7.47 11.67 8.40
N MET A 2 -6.73 11.23 7.37
CA MET A 2 -5.46 11.87 7.00
C MET A 2 -5.75 13.31 6.58
N SER A 3 -5.10 14.27 7.24
CA SER A 3 -5.20 15.68 6.88
C SER A 3 -4.73 15.82 5.43
N ARG A 4 -5.64 16.26 4.56
CA ARG A 4 -5.27 16.76 3.24
C ARG A 4 -4.33 17.92 3.51
N ALA A 5 -3.03 17.72 3.33
CA ALA A 5 -2.04 18.79 3.41
C ALA A 5 -2.63 20.00 2.68
N GLU A 6 -2.71 21.14 3.37
CA GLU A 6 -3.29 22.35 2.79
C GLU A 6 -2.57 22.62 1.47
N ARG A 7 -3.29 22.49 0.36
CA ARG A 7 -2.71 22.71 -0.97
C ARG A 7 -2.56 24.22 -1.13
N LYS A 8 -1.40 24.72 -0.70
CA LYS A 8 -1.06 26.12 -0.86
C LYS A 8 -0.71 26.36 -2.33
N GLU A 9 -1.62 27.03 -3.03
CA GLU A 9 -1.41 27.44 -4.42
C GLU A 9 -0.42 28.60 -4.46
N HIS A 10 0.59 28.48 -5.32
CA HIS A 10 1.62 29.50 -5.52
C HIS A 10 1.48 30.07 -6.93
N PRO A 11 1.35 31.41 -7.10
CA PRO A 11 1.19 32.00 -8.42
C PRO A 11 2.49 31.86 -9.24
N LEU A 12 2.34 31.54 -10.52
CA LEU A 12 3.45 31.47 -11.48
C LEU A 12 3.25 32.54 -12.55
N SER A 13 4.19 33.48 -12.66
CA SER A 13 4.19 34.54 -13.67
C SER A 13 5.28 34.28 -14.70
N MET A 14 4.94 34.29 -15.97
CA MET A 14 5.88 34.11 -17.09
C MET A 14 5.47 34.97 -18.29
N ARG A 15 6.45 35.33 -19.12
CA ARG A 15 6.23 36.04 -20.39
C ARG A 15 6.45 35.07 -21.54
N MET A 16 5.57 35.13 -22.54
CA MET A 16 5.63 34.28 -23.72
C MET A 16 5.39 35.11 -24.98
N PRO A 17 6.00 34.74 -26.12
CA PRO A 17 5.65 35.28 -27.42
C PRO A 17 4.16 35.06 -27.73
N GLU A 18 3.56 36.00 -28.45
CA GLU A 18 2.15 35.91 -28.86
C GLU A 18 1.87 34.66 -29.69
N THR A 19 2.82 34.27 -30.57
CA THR A 19 2.75 33.05 -31.36
C THR A 19 2.58 31.80 -30.50
N ASP A 20 3.33 31.71 -29.40
CA ASP A 20 3.28 30.54 -28.52
C ASP A 20 1.96 30.51 -27.75
N ILE A 21 1.48 31.68 -27.29
CA ILE A 21 0.19 31.81 -26.62
C ILE A 21 -0.94 31.36 -27.54
N ALA A 22 -0.93 31.76 -28.82
CA ALA A 22 -1.94 31.39 -29.79
C ALA A 22 -2.01 29.86 -30.03
N ILE A 23 -0.84 29.20 -30.09
CA ILE A 23 -0.77 27.74 -30.22
C ILE A 23 -1.32 27.05 -28.98
N ILE A 24 -0.95 27.52 -27.78
CA ILE A 24 -1.44 26.99 -26.51
C ILE A 24 -2.96 27.14 -26.40
N ASP A 25 -3.50 28.29 -26.74
CA ASP A 25 -4.94 28.55 -26.68
C ASP A 25 -5.72 27.60 -27.57
N ARG A 26 -5.23 27.39 -28.80
CA ARG A 26 -5.83 26.42 -29.71
C ARG A 26 -5.80 25.00 -29.12
N ALA A 27 -4.67 24.59 -28.55
CA ALA A 27 -4.53 23.27 -27.94
C ALA A 27 -5.42 23.08 -26.70
N ALA A 28 -5.51 24.11 -25.86
CA ALA A 28 -6.38 24.12 -24.69
C ALA A 28 -7.86 24.06 -25.08
N ALA A 29 -8.28 24.83 -26.09
CA ALA A 29 -9.63 24.81 -26.64
C ALA A 29 -10.00 23.43 -27.20
N LEU A 30 -9.12 22.79 -27.96
CA LEU A 30 -9.32 21.43 -28.47
C LEU A 30 -9.46 20.38 -27.36
N ARG A 31 -8.87 20.63 -26.18
CA ARG A 31 -9.00 19.77 -25.00
C ARG A 31 -10.15 20.17 -24.07
N GLY A 32 -10.89 21.26 -24.38
CA GLY A 32 -11.96 21.78 -23.54
C GLY A 32 -11.48 22.28 -22.18
N ARG A 33 -10.26 22.80 -22.08
CA ARG A 33 -9.66 23.26 -20.81
C ARG A 33 -9.25 24.73 -20.90
N SER A 34 -9.07 25.36 -19.73
CA SER A 34 -8.49 26.70 -19.66
C SER A 34 -7.01 26.67 -20.07
N ARG A 35 -6.50 27.81 -20.57
CA ARG A 35 -5.07 28.00 -20.87
C ARG A 35 -4.20 27.62 -19.65
N THR A 36 -4.57 28.11 -18.47
CA THR A 36 -3.82 27.88 -17.23
C THR A 36 -3.78 26.39 -16.87
N ASP A 37 -4.90 25.69 -16.95
CA ASP A 37 -4.95 24.25 -16.64
C ASP A 37 -4.14 23.44 -17.65
N PHE A 38 -4.23 23.80 -18.93
CA PHE A 38 -3.47 23.13 -19.99
C PHE A 38 -1.96 23.29 -19.78
N VAL A 39 -1.48 24.51 -19.52
CA VAL A 39 -0.06 24.77 -19.27
C VAL A 39 0.41 24.10 -17.99
N ARG A 40 -0.39 24.14 -16.92
CA ARG A 40 -0.05 23.47 -15.65
C ARG A 40 0.12 21.97 -15.83
N ASP A 41 -0.84 21.31 -16.47
CA ASP A 41 -0.78 19.86 -16.70
C ASP A 41 0.39 19.48 -17.61
N ALA A 42 0.64 20.25 -18.68
CA ALA A 42 1.77 20.03 -19.57
C ALA A 42 3.12 20.18 -18.84
N ALA A 43 3.26 21.21 -18.00
CA ALA A 43 4.48 21.45 -17.24
C ALA A 43 4.75 20.34 -16.20
N VAL A 44 3.71 19.91 -15.47
CA VAL A 44 3.83 18.80 -14.52
C VAL A 44 4.24 17.52 -15.23
N ARG A 45 3.59 17.18 -16.34
CA ARG A 45 3.91 15.97 -17.11
C ARG A 45 5.34 15.99 -17.63
N ALA A 46 5.78 17.12 -18.20
CA ALA A 46 7.16 17.25 -18.67
C ALA A 46 8.18 17.12 -17.52
N ALA A 47 7.87 17.65 -16.34
CA ALA A 47 8.72 17.50 -15.15
C ALA A 47 8.77 16.04 -14.67
N GLU A 48 7.64 15.34 -14.64
CA GLU A 48 7.55 13.92 -14.27
C GLU A 48 8.38 13.05 -15.23
N ASP A 49 8.27 13.29 -16.54
CA ASP A 49 9.04 12.57 -17.56
C ASP A 49 10.55 12.73 -17.33
N VAL A 50 11.03 13.96 -17.07
CA VAL A 50 12.44 14.23 -16.76
C VAL A 50 12.89 13.56 -15.45
N LEU A 51 12.05 13.56 -14.41
CA LEU A 51 12.37 12.90 -13.15
C LEU A 51 12.47 11.38 -13.32
N MET A 52 11.61 10.77 -14.13
CA MET A 52 11.68 9.35 -14.45
C MET A 52 12.95 9.00 -15.24
N GLU A 53 13.37 9.85 -16.18
CA GLU A 53 14.63 9.69 -16.91
C GLU A 53 15.88 9.80 -16.01
N THR A 54 15.80 10.61 -14.94
CA THR A 54 16.93 10.88 -14.03
C THR A 54 16.93 10.04 -12.76
N ALA A 55 15.94 9.17 -12.56
CA ALA A 55 15.88 8.21 -11.46
C ALA A 55 16.58 6.84 -11.65
N PRO A 56 17.43 6.53 -12.66
CA PRO A 56 18.09 5.23 -12.66
C PRO A 56 19.17 5.20 -11.56
N ILE A 57 19.16 4.12 -10.77
CA ILE A 57 20.26 3.77 -9.88
C ILE A 57 21.49 3.52 -10.74
N ARG A 58 22.39 4.51 -10.82
CA ARG A 58 23.66 4.39 -11.54
C ARG A 58 24.57 3.42 -10.77
N MET A 59 25.02 2.36 -11.43
CA MET A 59 26.02 1.44 -10.89
C MET A 59 27.02 1.04 -11.98
N SER A 60 28.25 0.68 -11.57
CA SER A 60 29.26 0.18 -12.51
C SER A 60 28.86 -1.19 -13.06
N PRO A 61 29.42 -1.66 -14.20
CA PRO A 61 29.17 -3.01 -14.70
C PRO A 61 29.48 -4.11 -13.67
N ALA A 62 30.51 -3.92 -12.85
CA ALA A 62 30.84 -4.82 -11.74
C ALA A 62 29.77 -4.78 -10.63
N GLY A 63 29.29 -3.57 -10.28
CA GLY A 63 28.18 -3.40 -9.34
C GLY A 63 26.88 -4.05 -9.82
N PHE A 64 26.57 -3.92 -11.12
CA PHE A 64 25.42 -4.56 -11.73
C PHE A 64 25.54 -6.10 -11.73
N LYS A 65 26.72 -6.64 -12.05
CA LYS A 65 26.97 -8.09 -11.99
C LYS A 65 26.83 -8.63 -10.57
N ALA A 66 27.37 -7.92 -9.58
CA ALA A 66 27.24 -8.29 -8.17
C ALA A 66 25.78 -8.23 -7.71
N PHE A 67 25.06 -7.16 -8.07
CA PHE A 67 23.64 -7.00 -7.78
C PHE A 67 22.80 -8.15 -8.38
N MET A 68 23.01 -8.46 -9.66
CA MET A 68 22.33 -9.58 -10.32
C MET A 68 22.66 -10.93 -9.69
N ALA A 69 23.92 -11.16 -9.33
CA ALA A 69 24.33 -12.39 -8.63
C ALA A 69 23.58 -12.54 -7.30
N THR A 70 23.50 -11.47 -6.50
CA THR A 70 22.74 -11.44 -5.25
C THR A 70 21.25 -11.71 -5.46
N LEU A 71 20.63 -11.12 -6.48
CA LEU A 71 19.20 -11.32 -6.77
C LEU A 71 18.87 -12.72 -7.30
N SER A 72 19.78 -13.31 -8.09
CA SER A 72 19.58 -14.64 -8.68
C SER A 72 19.90 -15.79 -7.71
N GLY A 73 20.60 -15.49 -6.61
CA GLY A 73 20.94 -16.47 -5.59
C GLY A 73 19.76 -16.78 -4.67
N PRO A 74 19.82 -17.92 -3.94
CA PRO A 74 18.86 -18.19 -2.88
C PRO A 74 18.97 -17.10 -1.81
N ALA A 75 17.82 -16.66 -1.29
CA ALA A 75 17.79 -15.71 -0.19
C ALA A 75 18.50 -16.31 1.04
N ALA A 76 19.56 -15.64 1.50
CA ALA A 76 20.20 -16.02 2.75
C ALA A 76 19.31 -15.53 3.92
N PRO A 77 18.81 -16.43 4.78
CA PRO A 77 18.01 -16.01 5.90
C PRO A 77 18.88 -15.20 6.87
N VAL A 78 18.39 -14.01 7.23
CA VAL A 78 18.96 -13.20 8.30
C VAL A 78 18.12 -13.48 9.54
N PRO A 79 18.69 -14.03 10.63
CA PRO A 79 17.92 -14.47 11.80
C PRO A 79 16.95 -13.42 12.33
N GLU A 80 17.40 -12.16 12.41
CA GLU A 80 16.59 -11.04 12.88
C GLU A 80 15.42 -10.71 11.93
N MET A 81 15.59 -10.93 10.62
CA MET A 81 14.49 -10.81 9.65
C MET A 81 13.51 -11.97 9.77
N VAL A 82 14.00 -13.20 9.98
CA VAL A 82 13.14 -14.37 10.18
C VAL A 82 12.28 -14.19 11.43
N GLU A 83 12.89 -13.83 12.56
CA GLU A 83 12.18 -13.53 13.81
C GLU A 83 11.17 -12.36 13.65
N LEU A 84 11.49 -11.36 12.84
CA LEU A 84 10.56 -10.28 12.50
C LEU A 84 9.35 -10.78 11.72
N PHE A 85 9.56 -11.66 10.73
CA PHE A 85 8.47 -12.22 9.91
C PHE A 85 7.62 -13.25 10.65
N GLU A 86 8.17 -13.95 11.65
CA GLU A 86 7.43 -14.92 12.48
C GLU A 86 6.58 -14.25 13.57
N ARG A 87 6.92 -13.02 13.94
CA ARG A 87 6.17 -12.26 14.94
C ARG A 87 4.83 -11.79 14.38
N ALA A 88 3.75 -12.16 15.06
CA ALA A 88 2.42 -11.64 14.79
C ALA A 88 2.46 -10.12 14.73
N ALA A 89 1.93 -9.58 13.64
CA ALA A 89 1.99 -8.14 13.43
C ALA A 89 1.13 -7.44 14.50
N PRO A 90 1.54 -6.26 15.00
CA PRO A 90 0.82 -5.58 16.09
C PRO A 90 -0.68 -5.30 15.83
N TRP A 91 -1.12 -5.37 14.57
CA TRP A 91 -2.50 -5.17 14.13
C TRP A 91 -3.31 -6.46 13.95
N GLU A 92 -2.71 -7.64 14.10
CA GLU A 92 -3.40 -8.94 13.95
C GLU A 92 -4.16 -9.36 15.22
N SER A 93 -3.90 -8.68 16.35
CA SER A 93 -4.48 -8.96 17.68
C SER A 93 -5.97 -8.65 17.84
N ASN A 94 -6.72 -8.39 16.77
CA ASN A 94 -8.17 -8.11 16.86
C ASN A 94 -9.06 -8.99 15.97
N ALA A 95 -8.53 -10.06 15.38
CA ALA A 95 -9.30 -10.94 14.49
C ALA A 95 -9.78 -12.27 15.12
N SER A 96 -9.47 -12.56 16.38
CA SER A 96 -9.79 -13.87 17.01
C SER A 96 -10.62 -13.80 18.30
N SER A 97 -11.41 -12.73 18.51
CA SER A 97 -12.47 -12.72 19.54
C SER A 97 -13.86 -12.90 18.94
N SER A 98 -14.12 -14.08 18.39
CA SER A 98 -15.50 -14.59 18.32
C SER A 98 -15.50 -16.08 18.63
N ASN A 99 -15.30 -16.39 19.91
CA ASN A 99 -15.72 -17.68 20.44
C ASN A 99 -17.27 -17.65 20.47
N VAL A 100 -17.89 -18.28 19.48
CA VAL A 100 -19.34 -18.51 19.47
C VAL A 100 -19.65 -19.53 20.55
N ASP A 101 -20.08 -18.99 21.69
CA ASP A 101 -20.75 -19.72 22.77
C ASP A 101 -21.95 -20.49 22.20
N THR A 102 -21.78 -21.79 21.99
CA THR A 102 -22.90 -22.71 21.74
C THR A 102 -23.28 -23.29 23.09
N GLY A 103 -24.26 -22.63 23.71
CA GLY A 103 -24.78 -22.95 25.03
C GLY A 103 -25.09 -24.43 25.22
N SER A 104 -24.43 -25.03 26.21
CA SER A 104 -24.84 -26.30 26.80
C SER A 104 -26.11 -26.07 27.61
N ARG A 105 -27.25 -26.51 27.08
CA ARG A 105 -28.51 -26.60 27.83
C ARG A 105 -28.61 -27.99 28.45
N GLU A 106 -28.53 -28.04 29.77
CA GLU A 106 -28.84 -29.22 30.58
C GLU A 106 -30.30 -29.67 30.37
N GLU A 107 -30.52 -30.99 30.30
CA GLU A 107 -31.78 -31.61 30.73
C GLU A 107 -31.58 -33.11 31.04
N GLY A 108 -32.00 -33.52 32.24
CA GLY A 108 -32.80 -34.75 32.36
C GLY A 108 -32.12 -36.08 32.71
N ALA A 109 -31.86 -36.26 34.01
CA ALA A 109 -31.91 -37.49 34.81
C ALA A 109 -32.34 -38.84 34.16
N SER A 110 -31.54 -39.90 34.36
CA SER A 110 -32.08 -41.22 34.78
C SER A 110 -31.01 -42.15 35.36
N LYS A 111 -30.91 -42.21 36.69
CA LYS A 111 -30.19 -43.26 37.41
C LYS A 111 -31.17 -44.38 37.77
N ARG A 112 -31.05 -45.56 37.16
CA ARG A 112 -31.59 -46.82 37.69
C ARG A 112 -30.42 -47.68 38.18
N LYS A 113 -30.13 -47.63 39.48
CA LYS A 113 -29.31 -48.63 40.17
C LYS A 113 -30.21 -49.68 40.81
N ILE A 114 -29.91 -50.91 40.45
CA ILE A 114 -30.50 -52.16 40.89
C ILE A 114 -30.23 -52.33 42.39
N ARG A 115 -31.29 -52.52 43.18
CA ARG A 115 -31.21 -53.01 44.56
C ARG A 115 -31.08 -54.53 44.51
N SER A 116 -30.01 -55.08 45.05
CA SER A 116 -30.04 -56.42 45.64
C SER A 116 -29.11 -56.47 46.84
N GLY A 117 -29.69 -56.38 48.03
CA GLY A 117 -29.05 -56.80 49.27
C GLY A 117 -29.72 -58.09 49.73
N LYS A 118 -28.93 -59.14 49.98
CA LYS A 118 -29.36 -60.30 50.75
C LYS A 118 -28.23 -60.83 51.63
N ARG A 119 -28.32 -60.44 52.90
CA ARG A 119 -27.95 -61.14 54.14
C ARG A 119 -28.94 -60.56 55.16
N ARG A 120 -29.93 -61.25 55.72
CA ARG A 120 -30.06 -62.64 56.16
C ARG A 120 -31.39 -63.25 55.67
#